data_AF-A0A1R2AXL8-F1
#
_entry.id   AF-A0A1R2AXL8-F1
#
_cell.length_a   1.000
_cell.length_b   1.000
_cell.length_c   1.000
_cell.angle_alpha   90.00
_cell.angle_beta   90.00
_cell.angle_gamma   90.00
#
_symmetry.space_group_name_H-M   'P 1'
#
loop_
_entity.id
_entity.type
_entity.pdbx_description
1 polymer ?
#
loop_
_entity_poly.entity_id
_entity_poly.type
_entity_poly.pdbx_seq_one_letter_code
_entity_poly.pdbx_strand_id
1 'polypeptide(L)'
;MNYSEENEKGHSGFKDIYVDGSSDPKPQDPPVTFQSPNPIMFQPGPIQSSPNISRLETIEMHSRIVKWTSLVLSIFSFLYLLPGAIPLVVTFVFPILGFIAAHKYNECLIKFYTIYLILINIVQIIVMAVIGGVAYIVFQCFVMLAEDIILVYSIKLTKEISGLTQSERNILNGIQARSIS
;
A
#
# COMPACT_ATOMS: atom_id res chain seq x y z
N MET A 1 30.45 -15.58 3.97
CA MET A 1 31.12 -14.86 2.86
C MET A 1 31.53 -13.50 3.40
N ASN A 2 32.80 -13.15 3.20
CA ASN A 2 33.49 -11.99 3.76
C ASN A 2 32.97 -10.64 3.26
N TYR A 3 33.05 -9.66 4.17
CA TYR A 3 33.27 -8.21 4.04
C TYR A 3 33.17 -7.54 2.66
N SER A 4 32.48 -6.39 2.63
CA SER A 4 33.05 -5.15 2.11
C SER A 4 32.36 -3.93 2.72
N GLU A 5 33.11 -3.25 3.59
CA GLU A 5 32.94 -1.84 3.94
C GLU A 5 33.40 -0.96 2.75
N GLU A 6 32.57 -0.01 2.34
CA GLU A 6 32.91 1.19 1.55
C GLU A 6 31.99 2.28 2.11
N ASN A 7 32.39 3.30 2.87
CA ASN A 7 33.57 4.17 2.89
C ASN A 7 33.64 5.14 1.70
N GLU A 8 32.94 6.28 1.80
CA GLU A 8 33.31 7.55 1.15
C GLU A 8 32.55 8.69 1.85
N LYS A 9 33.21 9.50 2.70
CA LYS A 9 33.89 10.77 2.35
C LYS A 9 32.99 11.63 1.45
N GLY A 10 32.44 12.76 1.88
CA GLY A 10 33.11 13.86 2.54
C GLY A 10 32.88 15.10 1.67
N HIS A 11 32.13 16.08 2.17
CA HIS A 11 32.09 17.43 1.59
C HIS A 11 31.97 18.45 2.72
N SER A 12 33.13 18.78 3.28
CA SER A 12 33.36 19.97 4.08
C SER A 12 33.44 21.16 3.12
N GLY A 13 32.40 21.98 3.11
CA GLY A 13 32.33 23.24 2.38
C GLY A 13 32.30 24.42 3.34
N PHE A 14 33.35 24.58 4.14
CA PHE A 14 33.56 25.79 4.93
C PHE A 14 34.14 26.85 3.97
N LYS A 15 33.32 27.81 3.56
CA LYS A 15 33.77 28.99 2.82
C LYS A 15 33.93 30.15 3.80
N ASP A 16 35.18 30.48 4.02
CA ASP A 16 35.64 31.65 4.74
C ASP A 16 35.28 32.96 4.01
N ILE A 17 34.78 33.91 4.81
CA ILE A 17 35.24 35.31 4.98
C ILE A 17 35.26 36.20 3.72
N TYR A 18 34.51 37.32 3.76
CA TYR A 18 35.07 38.67 3.64
C TYR A 18 34.19 39.66 4.43
N VAL A 19 34.75 40.19 5.53
CA VAL A 19 34.22 41.36 6.24
C VAL A 19 34.92 42.56 5.63
N ASP A 20 34.21 43.29 4.78
CA ASP A 20 34.68 44.55 4.21
C ASP A 20 34.47 45.66 5.25
N GLY A 21 35.59 46.24 5.69
CA GLY A 21 35.63 47.37 6.60
C GLY A 21 35.70 48.67 5.82
N SER A 22 34.55 49.27 5.51
CA SER A 22 34.45 50.68 5.10
C SER A 22 33.76 51.49 6.19
N SER A 23 34.55 52.22 6.97
CA SER A 23 34.07 53.18 7.96
C SER A 23 33.78 54.52 7.29
N ASP A 24 32.61 54.66 6.67
CA ASP A 24 32.03 55.96 6.34
C ASP A 24 31.02 56.35 7.44
N PRO A 25 31.09 57.57 8.00
CA PRO A 25 30.07 58.05 8.93
C PRO A 25 28.77 58.28 8.16
N LYS A 26 27.82 57.34 8.31
CA LYS A 26 26.47 57.46 7.75
C LYS A 26 25.77 58.72 8.29
N PRO A 27 25.03 59.46 7.44
CA PRO A 27 24.12 60.52 7.87
C PRO A 27 23.15 60.00 8.93
N GLN A 28 22.87 60.82 9.95
CA GLN A 28 21.88 60.51 10.97
C GLN A 28 20.51 60.23 10.33
N ASP A 29 20.09 58.97 10.41
CA ASP A 29 18.75 58.56 10.01
C ASP A 29 17.70 59.23 10.93
N PRO A 30 16.53 59.62 10.38
CA PRO A 30 15.45 60.24 11.15
C PRO A 30 14.96 59.31 12.28
N PRO A 31 14.35 59.88 13.34
CA PRO A 31 13.95 59.14 14.53
C PRO A 31 13.08 57.94 14.17
N VAL A 32 13.56 56.75 14.56
CA VAL A 32 12.88 55.47 14.40
C VAL A 32 11.55 55.54 15.17
N THR A 33 10.45 55.68 14.43
CA THR A 33 9.12 55.51 14.99
C THR A 33 8.99 54.06 15.45
N PHE A 34 8.96 53.84 16.76
CA PHE A 34 8.64 52.55 17.36
C PHE A 34 7.21 52.17 16.95
N GLN A 35 7.08 51.47 15.83
CA GLN A 35 5.86 50.75 15.50
C GLN A 35 5.71 49.65 16.55
N SER A 36 4.74 49.82 17.43
CA SER A 36 4.30 48.79 18.37
C SER A 36 4.18 47.46 17.63
N PRO A 37 4.77 46.36 18.14
CA PRO A 37 4.72 45.08 17.47
C PRO A 37 3.26 44.69 17.29
N ASN A 38 2.79 44.67 16.04
CA ASN A 38 1.48 44.16 15.71
C ASN A 38 1.40 42.75 16.31
N PRO A 39 0.40 42.46 17.16
CA PRO A 39 0.23 41.12 17.71
C PRO A 39 0.11 40.17 16.53
N ILE A 40 1.10 39.29 16.39
CA ILE A 40 1.07 38.21 15.41
C ILE A 40 -0.12 37.35 15.83
N MET A 41 -1.25 37.60 15.17
CA MET A 41 -2.45 36.79 15.33
C MET A 41 -2.06 35.42 14.77
N PHE A 42 -1.72 34.50 15.66
CA PHE A 42 -1.51 33.10 15.29
C PHE A 42 -2.84 32.59 14.76
N GLN A 43 -2.97 32.62 13.42
CA GLN A 43 -4.08 31.99 12.75
C GLN A 43 -3.96 30.50 13.08
N PRO A 44 -4.94 29.89 13.78
CA PRO A 44 -4.88 28.48 14.08
C PRO A 44 -4.77 27.75 12.75
N GLY A 45 -3.61 27.14 12.53
CA GLY A 45 -3.37 26.33 11.34
C GLY A 45 -4.45 25.26 11.25
N PRO A 46 -4.78 24.78 10.03
CA PRO A 46 -5.78 23.74 9.85
C PRO A 46 -5.44 22.58 10.79
N ILE A 47 -6.39 22.27 11.68
CA ILE A 47 -6.28 21.17 12.64
C ILE A 47 -5.98 19.92 11.80
N GLN A 48 -4.75 19.40 11.91
CA GLN A 48 -4.40 18.11 11.32
C GLN A 48 -5.29 17.08 12.02
N SER A 49 -6.36 16.66 11.34
CA SER A 49 -7.24 15.62 11.84
C SER A 49 -6.39 14.39 12.17
N SER A 50 -6.35 14.04 13.45
CA SER A 50 -5.62 12.85 13.92
C SER A 50 -5.99 11.65 13.02
N PRO A 51 -5.01 10.85 12.57
CA PRO A 51 -5.28 9.71 11.70
C PRO A 51 -6.35 8.83 12.34
N ASN A 52 -7.35 8.44 11.56
CA ASN A 52 -8.46 7.65 12.08
C ASN A 52 -8.00 6.22 12.34
N ILE A 53 -7.53 5.97 13.57
CA ILE A 53 -6.93 4.70 14.01
C ILE A 53 -7.87 3.51 13.73
N SER A 54 -9.18 3.69 13.94
CA SER A 54 -10.19 2.64 13.70
C SER A 54 -10.24 2.19 12.23
N ARG A 55 -9.99 3.11 11.29
CA ARG A 55 -9.96 2.81 9.87
C ARG A 55 -8.68 2.06 9.47
N LEU A 56 -7.54 2.41 10.07
CA LEU A 56 -6.26 1.71 9.87
C LEU A 56 -6.34 0.26 10.36
N GLU A 57 -6.93 0.01 11.53
CA GLU A 57 -7.17 -1.35 12.04
C GLU A 57 -8.06 -2.17 11.11
N THR A 58 -9.12 -1.56 10.57
CA THR A 58 -10.03 -2.21 9.62
C THR A 58 -9.32 -2.62 8.34
N ILE A 59 -8.45 -1.75 7.81
CA ILE A 59 -7.63 -2.03 6.61
C ILE A 59 -6.66 -3.19 6.88
N GLU A 60 -6.03 -3.21 8.06
CA GLU A 60 -5.13 -4.29 8.44
C GLU A 60 -5.88 -5.63 8.56
N MET A 61 -7.04 -5.64 9.21
CA MET A 61 -7.87 -6.83 9.33
C MET A 61 -8.27 -7.38 7.95
N HIS A 62 -8.73 -6.51 7.04
CA HIS A 62 -9.06 -6.92 5.67
C HIS A 62 -7.84 -7.44 4.90
N SER A 63 -6.67 -6.79 5.03
CA SER A 63 -5.42 -7.25 4.43
C SER A 63 -5.03 -8.64 4.93
N ARG A 64 -5.13 -8.89 6.23
CA ARG A 64 -4.85 -10.22 6.82
C ARG A 64 -5.78 -11.28 6.25
N ILE A 65 -7.08 -10.98 6.16
CA ILE A 65 -8.06 -11.91 5.56
C ILE A 65 -7.61 -12.24 4.14
N VAL A 66 -7.43 -11.25 3.27
CA VAL A 66 -7.05 -11.45 1.86
C VAL A 66 -5.75 -12.25 1.73
N LYS A 67 -4.74 -11.99 2.57
CA LYS A 67 -3.48 -12.76 2.59
C LYS A 67 -3.72 -14.23 2.92
N TRP A 68 -4.42 -14.51 4.02
CA TRP A 68 -4.69 -15.88 4.46
C TRP A 68 -5.56 -16.63 3.45
N THR A 69 -6.61 -16.00 2.93
CA THR A 69 -7.47 -16.65 1.94
C THR A 69 -6.73 -16.90 0.63
N SER A 70 -5.90 -15.95 0.17
CA SER A 70 -5.08 -16.15 -1.04
C SER A 70 -4.07 -17.29 -0.86
N LEU A 71 -3.50 -17.44 0.34
CA LEU A 71 -2.60 -18.55 0.64
C LEU A 71 -3.34 -19.90 0.61
N VAL A 72 -4.52 -19.97 1.21
CA VAL A 72 -5.38 -21.16 1.15
C VAL A 72 -5.76 -21.48 -0.30
N LEU A 73 -6.13 -20.47 -1.08
CA LEU A 73 -6.46 -20.63 -2.49
C LEU A 73 -5.27 -21.17 -3.30
N SER A 74 -4.06 -20.67 -3.02
CA SER A 74 -2.82 -21.17 -3.63
C SER A 74 -2.59 -22.66 -3.37
N ILE A 75 -2.85 -23.12 -2.14
CA ILE A 75 -2.75 -24.54 -1.79
C ILE A 75 -3.79 -25.36 -2.58
N PHE A 76 -5.02 -24.89 -2.70
CA PHE A 76 -6.04 -25.54 -3.52
C PHE A 76 -5.64 -25.58 -5.00
N SER A 77 -5.13 -24.48 -5.56
CA SER A 77 -4.60 -24.44 -6.93
C SER A 77 -3.47 -25.44 -7.13
N PHE A 78 -2.61 -25.65 -6.14
CA PHE A 78 -1.53 -26.64 -6.19
C PHE A 78 -2.06 -28.09 -6.21
N LEU A 79 -3.05 -28.40 -5.36
CA LEU A 79 -3.74 -29.70 -5.36
C LEU A 79 -4.38 -30.01 -6.73
N TYR A 80 -4.91 -28.99 -7.39
CA TYR A 80 -5.50 -29.09 -8.74
C TYR A 80 -4.49 -29.28 -9.87
N LEU A 81 -3.20 -29.07 -9.62
CA LEU A 81 -2.14 -29.23 -10.60
C LEU A 81 -1.66 -30.68 -10.74
N LEU A 82 -1.82 -31.49 -9.68
CA LEU A 82 -1.47 -32.92 -9.64
C LEU A 82 -2.07 -33.78 -10.79
N PRO A 83 -3.35 -33.61 -11.20
CA PRO A 83 -3.92 -34.39 -12.29
C PRO A 83 -3.46 -34.00 -13.70
N GLY A 84 -2.43 -33.15 -13.87
CA GLY A 84 -1.85 -32.83 -15.18
C GLY A 84 -2.57 -31.72 -15.94
N ALA A 85 -3.36 -30.90 -15.25
CA ALA A 85 -4.03 -29.74 -15.83
C ALA A 85 -3.05 -28.55 -16.01
N ILE A 86 -2.15 -28.66 -16.98
CA ILE A 86 -1.16 -27.62 -17.37
C ILE A 86 -1.77 -26.20 -17.56
N PRO A 87 -2.97 -26.01 -18.14
CA PRO A 87 -3.54 -24.65 -18.23
C PRO A 87 -3.83 -23.99 -16.87
N LEU A 88 -3.84 -24.73 -15.76
CA LEU A 88 -4.00 -24.19 -14.40
C LEU A 88 -2.69 -23.68 -13.75
N VAL A 89 -1.54 -23.75 -14.44
CA VAL A 89 -0.31 -23.11 -13.94
C VAL A 89 -0.49 -21.60 -13.85
N VAL A 90 -1.22 -21.03 -14.80
CA VAL A 90 -1.54 -19.59 -14.85
C VAL A 90 -2.32 -19.19 -13.59
N THR A 91 -3.27 -20.02 -13.12
CA THR A 91 -4.01 -19.80 -11.86
C THR A 91 -3.14 -19.80 -10.60
N PHE A 92 -1.91 -20.35 -10.61
CA PHE A 92 -1.03 -20.35 -9.42
C PHE A 92 -0.33 -19.01 -9.18
N VAL A 93 -0.03 -18.27 -10.25
CA VAL A 93 0.68 -16.97 -10.16
C VAL A 93 -0.21 -15.90 -9.52
N PHE A 94 -1.52 -16.04 -9.64
CA PHE A 94 -2.47 -15.01 -9.19
C PHE A 94 -2.74 -14.95 -7.69
N PRO A 95 -2.86 -16.07 -6.95
CA PRO A 95 -2.87 -16.05 -5.49
C PRO A 95 -1.63 -15.33 -4.91
N ILE A 96 -0.47 -15.49 -5.55
CA ILE A 96 0.76 -14.80 -5.17
C ILE A 96 0.64 -13.30 -5.44
N LEU A 97 0.09 -12.90 -6.60
CA LEU A 97 -0.23 -11.50 -6.88
C LEU A 97 -1.20 -10.90 -5.85
N GLY A 98 -2.24 -11.63 -5.46
CA GLY A 98 -3.18 -11.22 -4.41
C GLY A 98 -2.50 -11.02 -3.06
N PHE A 99 -1.61 -11.94 -2.68
CA PHE A 99 -0.80 -11.82 -1.47
C PHE A 99 0.12 -10.59 -1.52
N ILE A 100 0.85 -10.38 -2.61
CA ILE A 100 1.74 -9.23 -2.79
C ILE A 100 0.95 -7.91 -2.81
N ALA A 101 -0.21 -7.89 -3.46
CA ALA A 101 -1.08 -6.72 -3.55
C ALA A 101 -1.58 -6.31 -2.15
N ALA A 102 -2.06 -7.27 -1.36
CA ALA A 102 -2.50 -7.06 0.02
C ALA A 102 -1.33 -6.71 0.95
N HIS A 103 -0.12 -7.19 0.65
CA HIS A 103 1.08 -6.86 1.41
C HIS A 103 1.54 -5.43 1.14
N LYS A 104 1.74 -5.04 -0.12
CA LYS A 104 2.28 -3.73 -0.48
C LYS A 104 1.26 -2.59 -0.40
N TYR A 105 -0.02 -2.88 -0.09
CA TYR A 105 -1.13 -1.92 -0.14
C TYR A 105 -1.17 -1.11 -1.45
N ASN A 106 -0.74 -1.72 -2.55
CA ASN A 106 -0.65 -1.04 -3.84
C ASN A 106 -2.02 -1.14 -4.53
N GLU A 107 -2.69 0.00 -4.63
CA GLU A 107 -4.03 0.11 -5.21
C GLU A 107 -4.13 -0.44 -6.63
N CYS A 108 -3.11 -0.20 -7.47
CA CYS A 108 -3.07 -0.68 -8.85
C CYS A 108 -3.04 -2.21 -8.88
N LEU A 109 -2.20 -2.84 -8.04
CA LEU A 109 -2.13 -4.30 -7.95
C LEU A 109 -3.43 -4.91 -7.43
N ILE A 110 -4.08 -4.29 -6.43
CA ILE A 110 -5.34 -4.80 -5.88
C ILE A 110 -6.46 -4.68 -6.93
N LYS A 111 -6.50 -3.58 -7.71
CA LYS A 111 -7.44 -3.43 -8.83
C LYS A 111 -7.22 -4.49 -9.91
N PHE A 112 -5.97 -4.72 -10.32
CA PHE A 112 -5.63 -5.79 -11.27
C PHE A 112 -6.04 -7.17 -10.74
N TYR A 113 -5.78 -7.45 -9.47
CA TYR A 113 -6.19 -8.70 -8.83
C TYR A 113 -7.72 -8.87 -8.80
N THR A 114 -8.45 -7.79 -8.52
CA THR A 114 -9.92 -7.77 -8.53
C THR A 114 -10.49 -8.08 -9.92
N ILE A 115 -9.95 -7.43 -10.97
CA ILE A 115 -10.36 -7.69 -12.36
C ILE A 115 -10.08 -9.15 -12.73
N TYR A 116 -8.90 -9.65 -12.33
CA TYR A 116 -8.54 -11.04 -12.53
C TYR A 116 -9.54 -12.01 -11.88
N LEU A 117 -9.93 -11.78 -10.61
CA LEU A 117 -10.92 -12.61 -9.91
C LEU A 117 -12.29 -12.62 -10.62
N ILE A 118 -12.67 -11.51 -11.25
CA ILE A 118 -13.90 -11.46 -12.06
C ILE A 118 -13.75 -12.32 -13.33
N LEU A 119 -12.62 -12.18 -14.04
CA LEU A 119 -12.36 -12.94 -15.26
C LEU A 119 -12.28 -14.45 -15.00
N ILE A 120 -11.63 -14.87 -13.91
CA ILE A 120 -11.53 -16.30 -13.60
C ILE A 120 -12.89 -16.89 -13.25
N ASN A 121 -13.75 -16.18 -12.52
CA ASN A 121 -15.12 -16.58 -12.26
C ASN A 121 -15.91 -16.79 -13.57
N ILE A 122 -15.77 -15.88 -14.54
CA ILE A 122 -16.41 -16.03 -15.87
C ILE A 122 -15.90 -17.29 -16.59
N VAL A 123 -14.58 -17.52 -16.60
CA VAL A 123 -13.98 -18.71 -17.21
C VAL A 123 -14.48 -19.99 -16.53
N GLN A 124 -14.58 -20.00 -15.20
CA GLN A 124 -15.08 -21.15 -14.45
C GLN A 124 -16.54 -21.46 -14.79
N ILE A 125 -17.40 -20.45 -14.92
CA ILE A 125 -18.78 -20.63 -15.37
C ILE A 125 -18.84 -21.27 -16.76
N ILE A 126 -17.99 -20.81 -17.69
CA ILE A 126 -17.92 -21.38 -19.05
C ILE A 126 -17.46 -22.85 -19.01
N VAL A 127 -16.39 -23.15 -18.25
CA VAL A 127 -15.88 -24.52 -18.09
C VAL A 127 -16.94 -25.43 -17.47
N MET A 128 -17.65 -24.93 -16.46
CA MET A 128 -18.73 -25.65 -15.80
C MET A 128 -19.87 -26.00 -16.78
N ALA A 129 -20.23 -25.06 -17.67
CA ALA A 129 -21.24 -25.26 -18.70
C ALA A 129 -20.81 -26.29 -19.78
N VAL A 130 -19.52 -26.36 -20.11
CA VAL A 130 -18.98 -27.28 -21.13
C VAL A 130 -18.81 -28.71 -20.61
N ILE A 131 -18.29 -28.89 -19.38
CA ILE A 131 -18.01 -30.23 -18.83
C ILE A 131 -19.28 -30.93 -18.33
N GLY A 132 -20.22 -30.19 -17.73
CA GLY A 132 -21.56 -30.69 -17.40
C GLY A 132 -21.68 -31.78 -16.31
N GLY A 133 -20.61 -32.11 -15.59
CA GLY A 133 -20.63 -33.13 -14.54
C GLY A 133 -21.18 -32.61 -13.20
N VAL A 134 -22.23 -33.23 -12.63
CA VAL A 134 -22.90 -32.75 -11.40
C VAL A 134 -21.94 -32.63 -10.21
N ALA A 135 -21.12 -33.65 -9.93
CA ALA A 135 -20.18 -33.62 -8.82
C ALA A 135 -19.11 -32.52 -9.00
N TYR A 136 -18.66 -32.32 -10.24
CA TYR A 136 -17.72 -31.25 -10.60
C TYR A 136 -18.36 -29.87 -10.41
N ILE A 137 -19.60 -29.69 -10.88
CA ILE A 137 -20.40 -28.45 -10.71
C ILE A 137 -20.52 -28.09 -9.22
N VAL A 138 -20.91 -29.04 -8.37
CA VAL A 138 -21.08 -28.80 -6.93
C VAL A 138 -19.75 -28.38 -6.30
N PHE A 139 -18.66 -29.08 -6.61
CA PHE A 139 -17.34 -28.71 -6.11
C PHE A 139 -16.90 -27.33 -6.60
N GLN A 140 -17.08 -27.05 -7.90
CA GLN A 140 -16.71 -25.78 -8.51
C GLN A 140 -17.47 -24.61 -7.89
N CYS A 141 -18.75 -24.79 -7.56
CA CYS A 141 -19.53 -23.78 -6.84
C CYS A 141 -18.94 -23.43 -5.47
N PHE A 142 -18.42 -24.41 -4.72
CA PHE A 142 -17.74 -24.12 -3.44
C PHE A 142 -16.46 -23.29 -3.64
N VAL A 143 -15.70 -23.58 -4.69
CA VAL A 143 -14.50 -22.80 -5.04
C VAL A 143 -14.88 -21.38 -5.44
N MET A 144 -15.87 -21.21 -6.32
CA MET A 144 -16.38 -19.90 -6.73
C MET A 144 -16.88 -19.08 -5.53
N LEU A 145 -17.62 -19.69 -4.59
CA LEU A 145 -18.06 -19.01 -3.37
C LEU A 145 -16.87 -18.50 -2.54
N ALA A 146 -15.80 -19.29 -2.43
CA ALA A 146 -14.59 -18.86 -1.74
C ALA A 146 -13.89 -17.70 -2.46
N GLU A 147 -13.82 -17.75 -3.79
CA GLU A 147 -13.25 -16.67 -4.63
C GLU A 147 -14.08 -15.38 -4.52
N ASP A 148 -15.41 -15.48 -4.50
CA ASP A 148 -16.31 -14.34 -4.34
C ASP A 148 -16.15 -13.66 -2.99
N ILE A 149 -15.93 -14.42 -1.91
CA ILE A 149 -15.60 -13.85 -0.60
C ILE A 149 -14.33 -12.98 -0.71
N ILE A 150 -13.28 -13.51 -1.35
CA ILE A 150 -12.02 -12.78 -1.55
C ILE A 150 -12.25 -11.53 -2.40
N LEU A 151 -13.07 -11.63 -3.44
CA LEU A 151 -13.42 -10.51 -4.31
C LEU A 151 -14.10 -9.38 -3.51
N VAL A 152 -15.08 -9.71 -2.67
CA VAL A 152 -15.77 -8.72 -1.82
C VAL A 152 -14.79 -8.01 -0.89
N TYR A 153 -13.90 -8.76 -0.22
CA TYR A 153 -12.89 -8.15 0.65
C TYR A 153 -11.86 -7.33 -0.13
N SER A 154 -11.48 -7.75 -1.34
CA SER A 154 -10.55 -7.01 -2.21
C SER A 154 -11.15 -5.69 -2.69
N ILE A 155 -12.44 -5.66 -3.03
CA ILE A 155 -13.17 -4.45 -3.39
C ILE A 155 -13.25 -3.50 -2.19
N LYS A 156 -13.60 -4.01 -1.01
CA LYS A 156 -13.63 -3.22 0.23
C LYS A 156 -12.25 -2.63 0.54
N LEU A 157 -11.20 -3.45 0.47
CA LEU A 157 -9.82 -3.02 0.69
C LEU A 157 -9.40 -1.94 -0.31
N THR A 158 -9.78 -2.07 -1.59
CA THR A 158 -9.50 -1.05 -2.61
C THR A 158 -10.17 0.27 -2.27
N LYS A 159 -11.47 0.26 -1.93
CA LYS A 159 -12.20 1.49 -1.56
C LYS A 159 -11.57 2.17 -0.36
N GLU A 160 -11.19 1.40 0.66
CA GLU A 160 -10.52 1.94 1.83
C GLU A 160 -9.19 2.58 1.45
N ILE A 161 -8.31 1.86 0.72
CA ILE A 161 -6.97 2.32 0.31
C ILE A 161 -7.02 3.56 -0.57
N SER A 162 -7.94 3.63 -1.55
CA SER A 162 -8.09 4.79 -2.43
C SER A 162 -8.41 6.07 -1.64
N GLY A 163 -9.03 5.94 -0.48
CA GLY A 163 -9.34 7.08 0.39
C GLY A 163 -8.28 7.39 1.44
N LEU A 164 -7.08 6.78 1.42
CA LEU A 164 -5.99 7.14 2.34
C LEU A 164 -5.16 8.29 1.79
N THR A 165 -4.89 9.24 2.67
CA THR A 165 -3.87 10.28 2.46
C THR A 165 -2.47 9.68 2.50
N GLN A 166 -1.49 10.37 1.90
CA GLN A 166 -0.11 9.89 1.84
C GLN A 166 0.51 9.69 3.24
N SER A 167 0.14 10.53 4.21
CA SER A 167 0.55 10.39 5.61
C SER A 167 0.03 9.11 6.25
N GLU A 168 -1.24 8.77 6.04
CA GLU A 168 -1.84 7.53 6.55
C GLU A 168 -1.20 6.29 5.91
N ARG A 169 -0.85 6.33 4.61
CA ARG A 169 -0.11 5.24 3.94
C ARG A 169 1.26 5.01 4.56
N ASN A 170 1.99 6.07 4.92
CA ASN A 170 3.28 5.95 5.58
C ASN A 170 3.14 5.31 6.97
N ILE A 171 2.09 5.67 7.73
CA ILE A 171 1.80 5.05 9.03
C ILE A 171 1.46 3.57 8.85
N LEU A 172 0.61 3.23 7.88
CA LEU A 172 0.21 1.85 7.60
C LEU A 172 1.40 0.95 7.22
N ASN A 173 2.32 1.48 6.40
CA ASN A 173 3.57 0.78 6.05
C ASN A 173 4.48 0.61 7.28
N GLY A 174 4.54 1.61 8.16
CA GLY A 174 5.29 1.55 9.42
C GLY A 174 4.73 0.53 10.42
N ILE A 175 3.41 0.39 10.52
CA ILE A 175 2.75 -0.63 11.35
C ILE A 175 3.05 -2.02 10.79
N GLN A 176 2.98 -2.18 9.47
CA GLN A 176 3.24 -3.46 8.83
C GLN A 176 4.69 -3.94 9.02
N ALA A 177 5.67 -3.03 8.99
CA ALA A 177 7.06 -3.39 9.25
C ALA A 177 7.27 -3.99 10.66
N ARG A 178 6.44 -3.61 11.65
CA ARG A 178 6.49 -4.14 13.02
C ARG A 178 5.74 -5.46 13.20
N SER A 179 4.80 -5.81 12.33
CA SER A 179 4.05 -7.08 12.45
C SER A 179 4.77 -8.28 11.84
N ILE A 180 5.93 -8.06 11.21
CA ILE A 180 6.75 -9.08 10.55
C ILE A 180 8.05 -9.36 11.34
N SER A 181 8.43 -8.46 12.27
CA SER A 181 9.52 -8.65 13.24
C SER A 181 9.06 -9.47 14.44
#